data_AF-A0A3R9QB55-F1
#
_entry.id   AF-A0A3R9QB55-F1
#
_cell.length_a   1.000
_cell.length_b   1.000
_cell.length_c   1.000
_cell.angle_alpha   90.00
_cell.angle_beta   90.00
_cell.angle_gamma   90.00
#
_symmetry.space_group_name_H-M   'P 1'
#
loop_
_entity.id
_entity.type
_entity.pdbx_description
1 polymer ?
#
loop_
_entity_poly.entity_id
_entity_poly.type
_entity_poly.pdbx_seq_one_letter_code
_entity_poly.pdbx_strand_id
1 'polypeptide(L)' 'MTEFEGQVLADLRVLKSQMEHLIGIGQPGRIVQIEERVERHERSVQRIKGVFAAFGGLLTMVHLAMAYLRR' A
#
# COMPACT_ATOMS: atom_id res chain seq x y z
N MET A 1 12.85 44.65 -3.11
CA MET A 1 12.89 43.25 -2.66
C MET A 1 14.30 43.00 -2.16
N THR A 2 14.44 42.49 -0.95
CA THR A 2 15.76 42.18 -0.38
C THR A 2 16.32 40.89 -0.98
N GLU A 3 17.63 40.66 -0.89
CA GLU A 3 18.28 39.42 -1.38
C GLU A 3 17.69 38.18 -0.70
N PHE A 4 17.47 38.27 0.61
CA PHE A 4 16.81 37.25 1.41
C PHE A 4 15.39 36.93 0.89
N GLU A 5 14.55 37.94 0.67
CA GLU A 5 13.21 37.75 0.11
C GLU A 5 13.25 37.06 -1.26
N GLY A 6 14.23 37.41 -2.10
CA GLY A 6 14.45 36.78 -3.40
C GLY A 6 14.76 35.29 -3.29
N GLN A 7 15.65 34.91 -2.36
CA GLN A 7 16.02 33.52 -2.14
C GLN A 7 14.86 32.70 -1.57
N VAL A 8 14.15 33.22 -0.57
CA VAL A 8 12.99 32.53 0.03
C VAL A 8 11.90 32.29 -1.01
N LEU A 9 11.62 33.27 -1.88
CA LEU A 9 10.64 33.10 -2.95
C LEU A 9 11.06 32.06 -3.98
N ALA A 10 12.37 31.96 -4.29
CA ALA A 10 12.88 30.94 -5.18
C ALA A 10 12.68 29.53 -4.58
N ASP A 11 13.03 29.36 -3.31
CA ASP A 11 12.89 28.08 -2.61
C ASP A 11 11.42 27.65 -2.49
N LEU A 12 10.52 28.58 -2.16
CA LEU A 12 9.09 28.31 -2.08
C LEU A 12 8.48 27.91 -3.43
N ARG A 13 8.98 28.48 -4.54
CA ARG A 13 8.55 28.08 -5.89
C ARG A 13 8.95 26.64 -6.21
N VAL A 14 10.18 26.26 -5.86
CA VAL A 14 10.65 24.88 -6.02
C VAL A 14 9.81 23.93 -5.16
N LEU A 15 9.60 24.26 -3.89
CA LEU A 15 8.78 23.47 -2.98
C LEU A 15 7.35 23.30 -3.53
N LYS A 16 6.73 24.38 -3.99
CA LYS A 16 5.39 24.35 -4.59
C LYS A 16 5.35 23.38 -5.78
N SER A 17 6.30 23.48 -6.70
CA SER A 17 6.37 22.58 -7.87
C SER A 17 6.53 21.11 -7.47
N GLN A 18 7.33 20.81 -6.45
CA GLN A 18 7.48 19.44 -5.95
C GLN A 18 6.19 18.93 -5.31
N MET A 19 5.51 19.78 -4.53
CA MET A 19 4.23 19.45 -3.90
C MET A 19 3.12 19.20 -4.94
N GLU A 20 3.07 20.00 -6.01
CA GLU A 20 2.15 19.80 -7.12
C GLU A 20 2.34 18.43 -7.80
N HIS A 21 3.57 17.92 -7.86
CA HIS A 21 3.85 16.58 -8.40
C HIS A 21 3.49 15.45 -7.43
N LEU A 22 3.65 15.68 -6.13
CA LEU A 22 3.33 14.69 -5.09
C LEU A 22 1.83 14.53 -4.88
N ILE A 23 1.13 15.65 -4.74
CA ILE A 23 -0.31 15.71 -4.45
C ILE A 23 -1.13 15.64 -5.73
N GLY A 24 -0.66 16.31 -6.79
CA GLY A 24 -1.40 16.49 -8.03
C GLY A 24 -2.15 17.83 -8.08
N ILE A 25 -2.43 18.29 -9.31
CA ILE A 25 -3.10 19.56 -9.60
C ILE A 25 -4.40 19.34 -10.39
N GLY A 26 -5.21 18.37 -9.94
CA GLY A 26 -6.41 17.91 -10.64
C GLY A 26 -6.23 16.61 -11.43
N GLN A 27 -5.01 16.08 -11.47
CA GLN A 27 -4.68 14.71 -11.87
C GLN A 27 -4.01 14.00 -10.68
N PRO A 28 -4.14 12.67 -10.52
CA PRO A 28 -3.54 11.93 -9.41
C PRO A 28 -2.02 12.15 -9.32
N GLY A 29 -1.57 12.73 -8.20
CA GLY A 29 -0.16 12.84 -7.90
C GLY A 29 0.49 11.51 -7.55
N ARG A 30 1.80 11.52 -7.32
CA ARG A 30 2.57 10.30 -6.99
C ARG A 30 2.07 9.57 -5.75
N ILE A 31 1.55 10.29 -4.75
CA ILE A 31 1.04 9.68 -3.52
C ILE A 31 -0.16 8.78 -3.83
N VAL A 32 -1.14 9.28 -4.59
CA VAL A 32 -2.34 8.52 -4.98
C VAL A 32 -1.96 7.27 -5.77
N GLN A 33 -0.99 7.36 -6.68
CA GLN A 33 -0.52 6.20 -7.44
C GLN A 33 0.12 5.12 -6.55
N ILE A 34 0.79 5.54 -5.47
CA ILE A 34 1.37 4.62 -4.49
C ILE A 34 0.25 3.98 -3.66
N GLU A 35 -0.72 4.77 -3.19
CA GLU A 35 -1.87 4.27 -2.44
C GLU A 35 -2.63 3.21 -3.25
N GLU A 36 -2.94 3.47 -4.51
CA GLU A 36 -3.59 2.49 -5.40
C GLU A 36 -2.77 1.21 -5.61
N ARG A 37 -1.44 1.32 -5.63
CA ARG A 37 -0.56 0.15 -5.75
C ARG A 37 -0.52 -0.65 -4.45
N VAL A 38 -0.47 0.03 -3.30
CA VAL A 38 -0.51 -0.59 -1.97
C VAL A 38 -1.85 -1.29 -1.78
N GLU A 39 -2.96 -0.63 -2.08
CA GLU A 39 -4.30 -1.20 -1.95
C GLU A 39 -4.48 -2.47 -2.80
N ARG A 40 -4.01 -2.45 -4.06
CA ARG A 40 -3.99 -3.65 -4.92
C ARG A 40 -3.16 -4.78 -4.31
N HIS A 41 -2.01 -4.44 -3.71
CA HIS A 41 -1.15 -5.42 -3.07
C HIS A 41 -1.80 -6.03 -1.82
N GLU A 42 -2.43 -5.21 -0.98
CA GLU A 42 -3.17 -5.66 0.21
C GLU A 42 -4.29 -6.62 -0.15
N ARG A 43 -5.11 -6.29 -1.16
CA ARG A 43 -6.18 -7.18 -1.63
C ARG A 43 -5.64 -8.51 -2.16
N SER A 44 -4.45 -8.52 -2.76
CA SER A 44 -3.81 -9.75 -3.24
C SER A 44 -3.32 -10.61 -2.06
N VAL A 45 -2.62 -9.99 -1.11
CA VAL A 45 -2.11 -10.64 0.10
C VAL A 45 -3.27 -11.19 0.93
N GLN A 46 -4.37 -10.46 1.07
CA GLN A 46 -5.55 -10.91 1.81
C GLN A 46 -6.18 -12.16 1.18
N ARG A 47 -6.31 -12.21 -0.15
CA ARG A 47 -6.82 -13.39 -0.85
C ARG A 47 -5.91 -14.60 -0.65
N ILE A 48 -4.61 -14.41 -0.77
CA ILE A 48 -3.61 -15.46 -0.54
C ILE A 48 -3.71 -16.00 0.90
N LYS A 49 -3.81 -15.12 1.90
CA LYS A 49 -4.01 -15.51 3.30
C LYS A 49 -5.27 -16.36 3.49
N GLY A 50 -6.39 -15.95 2.89
CA GLY A 50 -7.66 -16.70 2.96
C GLY A 50 -7.53 -18.11 2.38
N VAL A 51 -6.85 -18.24 1.24
CA VAL A 51 -6.57 -19.55 0.61
C VAL A 51 -5.71 -20.42 1.53
N PHE A 52 -4.58 -19.89 2.02
CA PHE A 52 -3.72 -20.64 2.94
C PHE A 52 -4.44 -21.07 4.23
N ALA A 53 -5.29 -20.20 4.78
CA ALA A 53 -6.08 -20.53 5.96
C ALA A 53 -7.06 -21.68 5.69
N ALA A 54 -7.75 -21.67 4.54
CA ALA A 54 -8.67 -22.73 4.16
C ALA A 54 -7.94 -24.06 3.94
N PHE A 55 -6.83 -24.06 3.21
CA PHE A 55 -6.01 -25.25 2.99
C PHE A 55 -5.44 -25.79 4.30
N GLY A 56 -4.89 -24.91 5.15
CA GLY A 56 -4.38 -25.27 6.47
C GLY A 56 -5.47 -25.91 7.33
N GLY A 57 -6.66 -25.29 7.40
CA GLY A 57 -7.80 -25.82 8.13
C GLY A 57 -8.25 -27.20 7.62
N LEU A 58 -8.34 -27.38 6.30
CA LEU A 58 -8.70 -28.67 5.69
C LEU A 58 -7.67 -29.75 6.02
N LEU A 59 -6.37 -29.43 5.91
CA LEU A 59 -5.31 -30.36 6.29
C LEU A 59 -5.39 -30.73 7.77
N THR A 60 -5.64 -29.77 8.66
CA THR A 60 -5.82 -30.03 10.09
C THR A 60 -7.01 -30.96 10.34
N MET A 61 -8.15 -30.76 9.67
CA MET A 61 -9.32 -31.63 9.78
C MET A 61 -9.03 -33.06 9.33
N VAL A 62 -8.30 -33.23 8.21
CA VAL A 62 -7.87 -34.55 7.72
C VAL A 62 -6.98 -35.25 8.74
N HIS A 63 -6.02 -34.53 9.35
CA HIS A 63 -5.18 -35.09 10.40
C HIS A 63 -5.98 -35.51 11.63
N LEU A 64 -6.97 -34.71 12.04
CA LEU A 64 -7.85 -35.02 13.16
C LEU A 64 -8.68 -36.28 12.90
N ALA A 65 -9.25 -36.40 11.69
CA ALA A 65 -10.02 -37.57 11.28
C ALA A 65 -9.17 -38.84 11.26
N MET A 66 -7.96 -38.77 10.72
CA MET A 66 -7.01 -39.89 10.74
C MET A 66 -6.62 -40.28 12.18
N ALA A 67 -6.38 -39.30 13.05
CA ALA A 67 -6.06 -39.56 14.46
C ALA A 67 -7.24 -40.22 15.21
N TYR A 68 -8.48 -39.83 14.89
CA TYR A 68 -9.68 -40.42 15.45
C TYR A 68 -9.89 -41.86 14.98
N LEU A 69 -9.75 -42.12 13.68
CA LEU A 69 -9.92 -43.46 13.08
C LEU A 69 -8.84 -44.46 13.47
N ARG A 70 -7.65 -43.98 13.89
CA ARG A 70 -6.53 -44.82 14.32
C ARG A 70 -6.60 -45.20 15.81
N ARG A 71 -7.56 -44.65 16.55
CA ARG A 71 -7.78 -44.89 17.98
C ARG A 71 -8.94 -45.84 18.20
#